data_AF-A0A819L4A7-F1
#
_entry.id   AF-A0A819L4A7-F1
#
_cell.length_a   1.000
_cell.length_b   1.000
_cell.length_c   1.000
_cell.angle_alpha   90.00
_cell.angle_beta   90.00
_cell.angle_gamma   90.00
#
_symmetry.space_group_name_H-M   'P 1'
#
loop_
_entity.id
_entity.type
_entity.pdbx_description
1 polymer ?
#
loop_
_entity_poly.entity_id
_entity_poly.type
_entity_poly.pdbx_seq_one_letter_code
_entity_poly.pdbx_strand_id
1 'polypeptide(L)'
;MSRRLAECIPQGGGDGPEAVVDALHAALNLSWRDATKICVLIVDAPPHGLDPNGDAFPNGCPCGRDPVRVVEEMAEERIILYTVGVEPSIALYRGYYQELSRRGRGEYIRLADANVLAQKIITDLRS
;
A
#
# COMPACT_ATOMS: atom_id res chain seq x y z
N MET A 1 16.14 -4.54 15.12
CA MET A 1 15.25 -4.22 13.98
C MET A 1 15.42 -5.19 12.80
N SER A 2 16.57 -5.86 12.61
CA SER A 2 16.81 -6.76 11.46
C SER A 2 16.19 -8.16 11.54
N ARG A 3 15.70 -8.62 12.69
CA ARG A 3 15.37 -10.05 12.89
C ARG A 3 14.10 -10.53 12.16
N ARG A 4 13.04 -9.71 12.10
CA ARG A 4 11.76 -10.15 11.51
C ARG A 4 11.68 -10.02 9.99
N LEU A 5 12.40 -9.07 9.40
CA LEU A 5 12.41 -8.89 7.93
C LEU A 5 13.19 -10.01 7.23
N ALA A 6 14.27 -10.51 7.84
CA ALA A 6 15.08 -11.59 7.29
C ALA A 6 14.38 -12.96 7.33
N GLU A 7 13.32 -13.10 8.12
CA GLU A 7 12.51 -14.32 8.23
C GLU A 7 11.33 -14.33 7.23
N CYS A 8 11.02 -13.20 6.59
CA CYS A 8 10.00 -13.14 5.54
C CYS A 8 10.52 -13.78 4.25
N ILE A 9 9.97 -14.95 3.91
CA ILE A 9 10.22 -15.62 2.64
C ILE A 9 9.12 -15.19 1.67
N PRO A 10 9.44 -14.72 0.46
CA PRO A 10 8.44 -14.40 -0.54
C PRO A 10 7.65 -15.66 -0.88
N GLN A 11 6.34 -15.60 -0.69
CA GLN A 11 5.39 -16.62 -1.13
C GLN A 11 4.54 -15.97 -2.23
N GLY A 12 4.48 -16.59 -3.40
CA GLY A 12 3.64 -16.09 -4.50
C GLY A 12 2.19 -16.54 -4.33
N GLY A 13 1.23 -15.69 -4.73
CA GLY A 13 -0.20 -16.04 -4.81
C GLY A 13 -0.53 -16.99 -5.97
N GLY A 14 0.37 -17.11 -6.96
CA GLY A 14 0.20 -17.94 -8.15
C GLY A 14 -0.45 -17.21 -9.33
N ASP A 15 -0.94 -16.00 -9.11
CA ASP A 15 -1.41 -15.06 -10.12
C ASP A 15 -0.66 -13.71 -10.04
N GLY A 16 -0.86 -12.85 -11.04
CA GLY A 16 -0.10 -11.60 -11.18
C GLY A 16 -0.54 -10.48 -10.21
N PRO A 17 -1.85 -10.18 -10.11
CA PRO A 17 -2.35 -9.19 -9.16
C PRO A 17 -2.32 -9.68 -7.71
N GLU A 18 -2.31 -8.74 -6.75
CA GLU A 18 -2.11 -9.02 -5.33
C GLU A 18 -3.29 -8.58 -4.44
N ALA A 19 -3.42 -9.20 -3.27
CA ALA A 19 -4.48 -8.92 -2.29
C ALA A 19 -4.24 -7.63 -1.47
N VAL A 20 -4.00 -6.50 -2.15
CA VAL A 20 -3.67 -5.19 -1.54
C VAL A 20 -4.75 -4.71 -0.57
N VAL A 21 -6.02 -4.86 -0.92
CA VAL A 21 -7.14 -4.40 -0.08
C VAL A 21 -7.19 -5.14 1.26
N ASP A 22 -6.88 -6.43 1.28
CA ASP A 22 -6.85 -7.23 2.51
C ASP A 22 -5.68 -6.82 3.41
N ALA A 23 -4.52 -6.51 2.83
CA ALA A 23 -3.37 -5.97 3.57
C ALA A 23 -3.68 -4.61 4.19
N LEU A 24 -4.32 -3.70 3.45
CA LEU A 24 -4.71 -2.38 3.96
C LEU A 24 -5.76 -2.49 5.06
N HIS A 25 -6.75 -3.36 4.89
CA HIS A 25 -7.76 -3.60 5.92
C HIS A 25 -7.15 -4.22 7.18
N ALA A 26 -6.18 -5.12 7.05
CA ALA A 26 -5.45 -5.65 8.20
C ALA A 26 -4.65 -4.53 8.91
N ALA A 27 -4.00 -3.64 8.15
CA ALA A 27 -3.25 -2.51 8.69
C ALA A 27 -4.14 -1.51 9.44
N LEU A 28 -5.34 -1.20 8.91
CA LEU A 28 -6.35 -0.39 9.57
C LEU A 28 -6.71 -0.93 10.96
N ASN A 29 -6.82 -2.25 11.08
CA ASN A 29 -7.24 -2.93 12.31
C ASN A 29 -6.10 -3.29 13.28
N LEU A 30 -4.87 -2.82 13.05
CA LEU A 30 -3.78 -2.99 14.02
C LEU A 30 -4.04 -2.18 15.30
N SER A 31 -3.47 -2.63 16.42
CA SER A 31 -3.52 -1.89 17.69
C SER A 31 -2.57 -0.68 17.67
N TRP A 32 -2.93 0.35 16.93
CA TRP A 32 -2.19 1.61 16.87
C TRP A 32 -2.21 2.31 18.24
N ARG A 33 -1.07 2.86 18.64
CA ARG A 33 -1.00 3.76 19.81
C ARG A 33 -1.56 5.13 19.43
N ASP A 34 -1.94 5.90 20.44
CA ASP A 34 -2.25 7.33 20.27
C ASP A 34 -0.97 8.12 19.98
N ALA A 35 -0.62 8.17 18.70
CA ALA A 35 0.60 8.75 18.16
C ALA A 35 0.39 9.04 16.67
N THR A 36 1.41 9.62 16.03
CA THR A 36 1.46 9.66 14.55
C THR A 36 1.49 8.24 14.00
N LYS A 37 0.51 7.89 13.16
CA LYS A 37 0.37 6.58 12.53
C LYS A 37 0.74 6.69 11.05
N ILE A 38 1.66 5.85 10.60
CA ILE A 38 2.13 5.82 9.21
C ILE A 38 2.13 4.39 8.73
N CYS A 39 1.44 4.15 7.63
CA CYS A 39 1.45 2.91 6.88
C CYS A 39 2.30 3.12 5.62
N VAL A 40 3.26 2.21 5.39
CA VAL A 40 4.05 2.19 4.15
C VAL A 40 3.72 0.92 3.39
N LEU A 41 3.03 1.07 2.27
CA LEU A 41 2.71 -0.02 1.34
C LEU A 41 3.82 -0.13 0.30
N ILE A 42 4.43 -1.30 0.13
CA ILE A 42 5.44 -1.55 -0.91
C ILE A 42 4.85 -2.52 -1.92
N VAL A 43 4.82 -2.15 -3.21
CA VAL A 43 4.11 -2.90 -4.25
C VAL A 43 4.91 -3.01 -5.54
N ASP A 44 4.91 -4.18 -6.14
CA ASP A 44 5.48 -4.48 -7.46
C ASP A 44 4.45 -4.99 -8.48
N ALA A 45 3.19 -5.18 -8.08
CA ALA A 45 2.07 -5.68 -8.89
C ALA A 45 0.74 -4.92 -8.65
N PRO A 46 -0.24 -4.97 -9.59
CA PRO A 46 -1.56 -4.35 -9.39
C PRO A 46 -2.37 -5.06 -8.29
N PRO A 47 -3.39 -4.41 -7.70
CA PRO A 47 -4.34 -5.11 -6.85
C PRO A 47 -5.30 -5.98 -7.69
N HIS A 48 -5.84 -7.05 -7.08
CA HIS A 48 -6.96 -7.78 -7.65
C HIS A 48 -8.12 -6.85 -8.04
N GLY A 49 -8.77 -7.13 -9.17
CA GLY A 49 -9.91 -6.38 -9.71
C GLY A 49 -9.54 -5.13 -10.53
N LEU A 50 -8.26 -4.82 -10.69
CA LEU A 50 -7.80 -3.68 -11.51
C LEU A 50 -7.33 -4.08 -12.91
N ASP A 51 -6.59 -5.18 -13.04
CA ASP A 51 -6.19 -5.76 -14.32
C ASP A 51 -6.69 -7.20 -14.41
N PRO A 52 -7.66 -7.51 -15.28
CA PRO A 52 -8.22 -8.86 -15.38
C PRO A 52 -7.26 -9.88 -16.01
N ASN A 53 -6.13 -9.46 -16.60
CA ASN A 53 -5.21 -10.36 -17.27
C ASN A 53 -4.46 -11.24 -16.26
N GLY A 54 -4.84 -12.51 -16.20
CA GLY A 54 -4.24 -13.46 -15.26
C GLY A 54 -4.57 -13.16 -13.81
N ASP A 55 -5.71 -12.53 -13.54
CA ASP A 55 -6.26 -12.29 -12.20
C ASP A 55 -7.21 -13.43 -11.80
N ALA A 56 -6.94 -14.13 -10.71
CA ALA A 56 -7.86 -15.12 -10.16
C ALA A 56 -9.08 -14.46 -9.49
N PHE A 57 -9.01 -13.15 -9.21
CA PHE A 57 -10.03 -12.35 -8.54
C PHE A 57 -10.38 -11.08 -9.34
N PRO A 58 -10.86 -11.22 -10.61
CA PRO A 58 -11.09 -10.09 -11.51
C PRO A 58 -12.23 -9.15 -11.05
N ASN A 59 -13.02 -9.56 -10.07
CA ASN A 59 -14.05 -8.72 -9.44
C ASN A 59 -13.59 -8.10 -8.11
N GLY A 60 -12.29 -8.15 -7.80
CA GLY A 60 -11.71 -7.69 -6.54
C GLY A 60 -11.86 -8.70 -5.40
N CYS A 61 -11.70 -8.23 -4.15
CA CYS A 61 -11.78 -9.09 -2.97
C CYS A 61 -13.14 -9.82 -2.90
N PRO A 62 -13.17 -11.16 -2.71
CA PRO A 62 -14.41 -11.91 -2.48
C PRO A 62 -15.25 -11.42 -1.30
N CYS A 63 -14.59 -10.73 -0.36
CA CYS A 63 -15.20 -10.09 0.79
C CYS A 63 -15.97 -8.79 0.47
N GLY A 64 -15.88 -8.29 -0.76
CA GLY A 64 -16.53 -7.05 -1.22
C GLY A 64 -15.88 -5.77 -0.70
N ARG A 65 -14.65 -5.84 -0.17
CA ARG A 65 -13.92 -4.65 0.28
C ARG A 65 -13.41 -3.85 -0.92
N ASP A 66 -13.56 -2.54 -0.83
CA ASP A 66 -13.04 -1.58 -1.78
C ASP A 66 -11.75 -0.94 -1.21
N PRO A 67 -10.59 -1.06 -1.90
CA PRO A 67 -9.34 -0.45 -1.44
C PRO A 67 -9.44 1.06 -1.22
N VAL A 68 -10.25 1.77 -2.02
CA VAL A 68 -10.43 3.21 -1.87
C VAL A 68 -11.13 3.52 -0.54
N ARG A 69 -12.19 2.79 -0.21
CA ARG A 69 -12.91 2.97 1.06
C ARG A 69 -12.05 2.66 2.27
N VAL A 70 -11.30 1.55 2.22
CA VAL A 70 -10.39 1.17 3.32
C VAL A 70 -9.36 2.27 3.57
N VAL A 71 -8.84 2.90 2.51
CA VAL A 71 -7.86 3.99 2.65
C VAL A 71 -8.50 5.29 3.15
N GLU A 72 -9.74 5.56 2.78
CA GLU A 72 -10.51 6.67 3.36
C GLU A 72 -10.74 6.46 4.87
N GLU A 73 -11.10 5.24 5.29
CA GLU A 73 -11.21 4.86 6.71
C GLU A 73 -9.85 4.99 7.45
N MET A 74 -8.74 4.59 6.83
CA MET A 74 -7.40 4.81 7.37
C MET A 74 -7.13 6.31 7.60
N ALA A 75 -7.52 7.16 6.66
CA ALA A 75 -7.35 8.62 6.79
C ALA A 75 -8.20 9.21 7.92
N GLU A 76 -9.43 8.71 8.12
CA GLU A 76 -10.31 9.06 9.23
C GLU A 76 -9.69 8.67 10.59
N GLU A 77 -9.08 7.49 10.66
CA GLU A 77 -8.33 6.98 11.82
C GLU A 77 -6.93 7.62 11.99
N ARG A 78 -6.62 8.64 11.18
CA ARG A 78 -5.35 9.39 11.15
C ARG A 78 -4.13 8.52 10.87
N ILE A 79 -4.30 7.48 10.06
CA ILE A 79 -3.24 6.64 9.52
C ILE A 79 -2.86 7.18 8.13
N ILE A 80 -1.64 7.71 8.01
CA ILE A 80 -1.14 8.25 6.75
C ILE A 80 -0.59 7.11 5.89
N LEU A 81 -1.05 6.99 4.64
CA LEU A 81 -0.59 5.98 3.70
C LEU A 81 0.47 6.55 2.74
N TYR A 82 1.69 6.02 2.82
CA TYR A 82 2.70 6.17 1.77
C TYR A 82 2.77 4.88 0.96
N THR A 83 2.90 5.01 -0.36
CA THR A 83 3.10 3.85 -1.25
C THR A 83 4.48 3.94 -1.88
N VAL A 84 5.24 2.85 -1.84
CA VAL A 84 6.52 2.69 -2.52
C VAL A 84 6.34 1.71 -3.67
N GLY A 85 6.36 2.21 -4.90
CA GLY A 85 6.21 1.38 -6.08
C GLY A 85 7.54 0.89 -6.65
N VAL A 86 7.63 -0.40 -6.94
CA VAL A 86 8.77 -1.01 -7.61
C VAL A 86 8.62 -0.80 -9.12
N GLU A 87 9.52 -0.02 -9.71
CA GLU A 87 9.53 0.25 -11.13
C GLU A 87 10.63 -0.57 -11.83
N PRO A 88 10.38 -1.07 -13.06
CA PRO A 88 9.29 -0.70 -13.97
C PRO A 88 7.98 -1.49 -13.81
N SER A 89 7.92 -2.52 -12.97
CA SER A 89 6.78 -3.46 -12.94
C SER A 89 5.44 -2.80 -12.62
N ILE A 90 5.43 -1.79 -11.74
CA ILE A 90 4.22 -1.07 -11.35
C ILE A 90 3.88 0.15 -12.21
N ALA A 91 4.70 0.47 -13.23
CA ALA A 91 4.63 1.75 -13.92
C ALA A 91 3.26 2.03 -14.57
N LEU A 92 2.60 1.00 -15.11
CA LEU A 92 1.25 1.10 -15.69
C LEU A 92 0.18 1.43 -14.63
N TYR A 93 0.40 1.03 -13.38
CA TYR A 93 -0.52 1.21 -12.26
C TYR A 93 -0.14 2.39 -11.36
N ARG A 94 0.90 3.15 -11.72
CA ARG A 94 1.39 4.28 -10.93
C ARG A 94 0.28 5.27 -10.58
N GLY A 95 -0.56 5.62 -11.56
CA GLY A 95 -1.66 6.58 -11.36
C GLY A 95 -2.68 6.11 -10.31
N TYR A 96 -2.97 4.80 -10.28
CA TYR A 96 -3.85 4.20 -9.28
C TYR A 96 -3.25 4.34 -7.87
N TYR A 97 -1.98 3.95 -7.70
CA TYR A 97 -1.33 4.03 -6.38
C TYR A 97 -1.05 5.47 -5.93
N GLN A 98 -0.83 6.40 -6.87
CA GLN A 98 -0.76 7.84 -6.58
C GLN A 98 -2.07 8.35 -5.99
N GLU A 99 -3.20 8.03 -6.63
CA GLU A 99 -4.51 8.43 -6.13
C GLU A 99 -4.85 7.76 -4.80
N LEU A 100 -4.50 6.49 -4.64
CA LEU A 100 -4.72 5.75 -3.40
C LEU A 100 -3.95 6.40 -2.23
N SER A 101 -2.63 6.65 -2.39
CA SER A 101 -1.85 7.35 -1.37
C SER A 101 -2.41 8.74 -1.04
N ARG A 102 -2.85 9.49 -2.06
CA ARG A 102 -3.40 10.83 -1.89
C ARG A 102 -4.66 10.81 -1.01
N ARG A 103 -5.55 9.83 -1.22
CA ARG A 103 -6.74 9.64 -0.36
C ARG A 103 -6.36 9.28 1.07
N GLY A 104 -5.30 8.48 1.23
CA GLY A 104 -4.68 8.16 2.52
C GLY A 104 -3.81 9.28 3.11
N ARG A 105 -3.91 10.51 2.58
CA ARG A 105 -3.20 11.72 3.04
C ARG A 105 -1.67 11.63 2.97
N GLY A 106 -1.13 10.68 2.21
CA GLY A 106 0.30 10.57 1.96
C GLY A 106 0.60 10.63 0.47
N GLU A 107 1.72 10.03 0.08
CA GLU A 107 2.23 10.14 -1.28
C GLU A 107 2.74 8.82 -1.84
N TYR A 108 2.86 8.76 -3.16
CA TYR A 108 3.54 7.68 -3.87
C TYR A 108 5.00 8.06 -4.12
N ILE A 109 5.90 7.12 -3.86
CA ILE A 109 7.34 7.25 -4.02
C ILE A 109 7.83 6.06 -4.84
N ARG A 110 8.79 6.28 -5.73
CA ARG A 110 9.42 5.18 -6.47
C ARG A 110 10.44 4.50 -5.58
N LEU A 111 10.60 3.18 -5.70
CA LEU A 111 11.62 2.45 -4.95
C LEU A 111 13.03 3.00 -5.21
N ALA A 112 13.33 3.46 -6.43
CA ALA A 112 14.59 4.11 -6.77
C ALA A 112 14.88 5.37 -5.93
N ASP A 113 13.83 6.03 -5.43
CA ASP A 113 13.89 7.23 -4.59
C ASP A 113 13.60 6.89 -3.10
N ALA A 114 13.55 5.61 -2.72
CA ALA A 114 13.19 5.22 -1.36
C ALA A 114 14.20 5.68 -0.29
N ASN A 115 15.43 6.00 -0.70
CA ASN A 115 16.43 6.62 0.17
C ASN A 115 15.98 8.00 0.73
N VAL A 116 15.04 8.69 0.07
CA VAL A 116 14.47 9.95 0.57
C VAL A 116 13.15 9.79 1.33
N LEU A 117 12.59 8.57 1.41
CA LEU A 117 11.31 8.29 2.07
C LEU A 117 11.30 8.80 3.52
N ALA A 118 12.33 8.47 4.29
CA ALA A 118 12.43 8.88 5.69
C ALA A 118 12.47 10.42 5.82
N GLN A 119 13.21 11.10 4.95
CA GLN A 119 13.31 12.56 4.97
C GLN A 119 11.96 13.20 4.61
N LYS A 120 11.24 12.62 3.64
CA LYS A 120 9.94 13.12 3.20
C LYS A 120 8.88 12.98 4.29
N ILE A 121 8.79 11.81 4.91
CA ILE A 121 7.91 11.58 6.07
C ILE A 121 8.20 12.61 7.17
N ILE A 122 9.47 12.85 7.51
CA ILE A 122 9.82 13.82 8.56
C ILE A 122 9.40 15.25 8.20
N THR A 123 9.54 15.64 6.93
CA THR A 123 9.12 16.96 6.45
C THR A 123 7.61 17.14 6.53
N ASP A 124 6.84 16.16 6.06
CA ASP A 124 5.37 16.23 6.01
C ASP A 124 4.74 16.26 7.41
N LEU A 125 5.40 15.66 8.42
CA LEU A 125 4.95 15.71 9.81
C LEU A 125 5.22 17.05 10.52
N ARG A 126 5.99 17.94 9.90
CA ARG A 126 6.39 19.25 10.47
C ARG A 126 5.65 20.43 9.84
N SER A 127 4.92 20.21 8.74
CA SER A 127 4.10 21.20 8.04
C SER A 127 2.67 21.19 8.52
#